data_AF-A0A134BZ03-F1
#
_entry.id   AF-A0A134BZ03-F1
#
_cell.length_a   1.000
_cell.length_b   1.000
_cell.length_c   1.000
_cell.angle_alpha   90.00
_cell.angle_beta   90.00
_cell.angle_gamma   90.00
#
_symmetry.space_group_name_H-M   'P 1'
#
loop_
_entity.id
_entity.type
_entity.pdbx_description
1 polymer ?
#
loop_
_entity_poly.entity_id
_entity_poly.type
_entity_poly.pdbx_seq_one_letter_code
_entity_poly.pdbx_strand_id
1 'polypeptide(L)'
;MFYQDPEVVRTVQQVLEFVGTFAFAISGIRQAAAKHFDWFGGFVCGFAVAIGGGTLRDVMLGTTPFWMTSSIYIVCTVIAQLFVIVFARSLNKLDNAWLVFDTIGLALFTIAGMQKTLQFGYPFWVAIIMGCITGAAGGVIRDVFLNKEPLIFQKDIYAMASISGGLVYWGLVSLEVNVGIASIVTFLIICVIRFLAVRYHISLPILKDENGG
;
A
#
# COMPACT_ATOMS: atom_id res chain seq x y z
N MET A 1 22.37 9.18 12.50
CA MET A 1 21.84 9.23 11.12
C MET A 1 21.46 7.80 10.77
N PHE A 2 20.16 7.47 10.67
CA PHE A 2 19.69 6.07 10.58
C PHE A 2 20.08 5.36 9.28
N TYR A 3 20.55 6.11 8.29
CA TYR A 3 20.93 5.60 6.99
C TYR A 3 22.39 5.93 6.70
N GLN A 4 23.18 4.89 6.42
CA GLN A 4 24.60 5.00 6.12
C GLN A 4 24.85 5.50 4.69
N ASP A 5 23.90 5.29 3.76
CA ASP A 5 24.02 5.68 2.36
C ASP A 5 22.72 6.36 1.85
N PRO A 6 22.69 7.72 1.77
CA PRO A 6 21.53 8.48 1.32
C PRO A 6 21.09 8.18 -0.12
N GLU A 7 22.01 7.83 -1.01
CA GLU A 7 21.69 7.54 -2.42
C GLU A 7 20.90 6.25 -2.52
N VAL A 8 21.35 5.20 -1.82
CA VAL A 8 20.65 3.90 -1.78
C VAL A 8 19.23 4.08 -1.24
N VAL A 9 19.03 4.86 -0.18
CA VAL A 9 17.69 5.11 0.39
C VAL A 9 16.80 5.79 -0.65
N ARG A 10 17.30 6.81 -1.36
CA ARG A 10 16.54 7.53 -2.38
C ARG A 10 16.14 6.60 -3.53
N THR A 11 17.07 5.78 -4.02
CA THR A 11 16.78 4.80 -5.08
C THR A 11 15.74 3.78 -4.63
N VAL A 12 15.90 3.22 -3.42
CA VAL A 12 14.93 2.28 -2.85
C VAL A 12 13.55 2.93 -2.75
N GLN A 13 13.46 4.15 -2.24
CA GLN A 13 12.20 4.87 -2.12
C GLN A 13 11.52 5.09 -3.49
N GLN A 14 12.26 5.51 -4.52
CA GLN A 14 11.72 5.68 -5.87
C GLN A 14 11.19 4.37 -6.45
N VAL A 15 11.91 3.26 -6.26
CA VAL A 15 11.47 1.94 -6.71
C VAL A 15 10.20 1.51 -5.97
N LEU A 16 10.16 1.67 -4.65
CA LEU A 16 8.98 1.35 -3.83
C LEU A 16 7.76 2.17 -4.26
N GLU A 17 7.91 3.48 -4.46
CA GLU A 17 6.82 4.37 -4.88
C GLU A 17 6.33 4.03 -6.29
N PHE A 18 7.22 3.74 -7.25
CA PHE A 18 6.83 3.38 -8.60
C PHE A 18 6.11 2.03 -8.66
N VAL A 19 6.70 0.98 -8.07
CA VAL A 19 6.10 -0.37 -8.08
C VAL A 19 4.82 -0.40 -7.24
N GLY A 20 4.80 0.32 -6.11
CA GLY A 20 3.62 0.48 -5.28
C GLY A 20 2.48 1.16 -6.04
N THR A 21 2.78 2.27 -6.73
CA THR A 21 1.80 2.99 -7.57
C THR A 21 1.22 2.05 -8.62
N PHE A 22 2.08 1.29 -9.31
CA PHE A 22 1.63 0.33 -10.32
C PHE A 22 0.71 -0.75 -9.73
N ALA A 23 1.09 -1.35 -8.60
CA ALA A 23 0.29 -2.38 -7.93
C ALA A 23 -1.06 -1.82 -7.46
N PHE A 24 -1.09 -0.67 -6.80
CA PHE A 24 -2.35 -0.08 -6.35
C PHE A 24 -3.24 0.39 -7.49
N ALA A 25 -2.67 0.92 -8.57
CA ALA A 25 -3.43 1.25 -9.77
C ALA A 25 -4.14 0.00 -10.32
N ILE A 26 -3.43 -1.11 -10.48
CA ILE A 26 -4.05 -2.39 -10.91
C ILE A 26 -5.16 -2.82 -9.95
N SER A 27 -4.92 -2.74 -8.63
CA SER A 27 -5.91 -3.10 -7.62
C SER A 27 -7.20 -2.28 -7.75
N GLY A 28 -7.08 -0.96 -7.86
CA GLY A 28 -8.21 -0.04 -8.01
C GLY A 28 -8.96 -0.26 -9.32
N ILE A 29 -8.25 -0.29 -10.45
CA ILE A 29 -8.83 -0.48 -11.79
C ILE A 29 -9.56 -1.81 -11.88
N ARG A 30 -8.95 -2.89 -11.37
CA ARG A 30 -9.55 -4.22 -11.40
C ARG A 30 -10.84 -4.29 -10.59
N GLN A 31 -10.87 -3.64 -9.43
CA GLN A 31 -12.05 -3.61 -8.58
C GLN A 31 -13.15 -2.70 -9.18
N ALA A 32 -12.77 -1.58 -9.81
CA ALA A 32 -13.68 -0.72 -10.57
C ALA A 32 -14.30 -1.44 -11.77
N ALA A 33 -13.52 -2.25 -12.50
CA ALA A 33 -14.03 -3.08 -13.59
C ALA A 33 -15.08 -4.10 -13.10
N ALA A 34 -14.91 -4.66 -11.91
CA ALA A 34 -15.91 -5.55 -11.28
C ALA A 34 -17.21 -4.81 -10.87
N LYS A 35 -17.19 -3.48 -10.83
CA LYS A 35 -18.35 -2.59 -10.61
C LYS A 35 -18.87 -1.97 -11.92
N HIS A 36 -18.42 -2.46 -13.08
CA HIS A 36 -18.85 -2.01 -14.41
C HIS A 36 -18.58 -0.52 -14.68
N PHE A 37 -17.51 0.04 -14.10
CA PHE A 37 -17.06 1.39 -14.46
C PHE A 37 -16.56 1.40 -15.91
N ASP A 38 -16.70 2.54 -16.60
CA ASP A 38 -16.10 2.74 -17.91
C ASP A 38 -14.57 2.91 -17.80
N TRP A 39 -13.89 3.08 -18.94
CA TRP A 39 -12.43 3.14 -18.95
C TRP A 39 -11.90 4.35 -18.19
N PHE A 40 -12.60 5.49 -18.29
CA PHE A 40 -12.24 6.70 -17.59
C PHE A 40 -12.45 6.56 -16.07
N GLY A 41 -13.58 6.03 -15.63
CA GLY A 41 -13.87 5.74 -14.23
C GLY A 41 -12.90 4.72 -13.64
N GLY A 42 -12.53 3.69 -14.40
CA GLY A 42 -11.49 2.74 -14.03
C GLY A 42 -10.15 3.43 -13.80
N PHE A 43 -9.72 4.27 -14.74
CA PHE A 43 -8.49 5.05 -14.62
C PHE A 43 -8.50 5.99 -13.41
N VAL A 44 -9.57 6.76 -13.20
CA VAL A 44 -9.69 7.70 -12.07
C VAL A 44 -9.65 6.96 -10.74
N CYS A 45 -10.37 5.82 -10.63
CA CYS A 45 -10.33 4.98 -9.44
C CYS A 45 -8.92 4.44 -9.20
N GLY A 46 -8.28 3.85 -10.22
CA GLY A 46 -6.90 3.38 -10.15
C GLY A 46 -5.91 4.44 -9.70
N PHE A 47 -5.99 5.61 -10.32
CA PHE A 47 -5.12 6.74 -10.01
C PHE A 47 -5.28 7.16 -8.55
N ALA A 48 -6.52 7.42 -8.10
CA ALA A 48 -6.81 7.85 -6.74
C ALA A 48 -6.31 6.83 -5.69
N VAL A 49 -6.46 5.54 -5.96
CA VAL A 49 -5.97 4.44 -5.11
C VAL A 49 -4.44 4.43 -5.06
N ALA A 50 -3.78 4.62 -6.20
CA ALA A 50 -2.33 4.60 -6.31
C ALA A 50 -1.65 5.79 -5.64
N ILE A 51 -2.20 7.00 -5.79
CA ILE A 51 -1.59 8.23 -5.25
C ILE A 51 -2.10 8.62 -3.87
N GLY A 52 -3.26 8.10 -3.45
CA GLY A 52 -3.97 8.59 -2.27
C GLY A 52 -3.19 8.45 -0.97
N GLY A 53 -2.58 7.29 -0.74
CA GLY A 53 -1.79 7.06 0.48
C GLY A 53 -0.53 7.93 0.55
N GLY A 54 0.24 8.00 -0.53
CA GLY A 54 1.41 8.87 -0.63
C GLY A 54 1.05 10.36 -0.52
N THR A 55 -0.11 10.77 -1.06
CA THR A 55 -0.63 12.14 -0.93
C THR A 55 -0.96 12.47 0.51
N LEU A 56 -1.69 11.61 1.21
CA LEU A 56 -2.03 11.81 2.61
C LEU A 56 -0.77 11.93 3.47
N ARG A 57 0.19 11.02 3.28
CA ARG A 57 1.52 11.08 3.92
C ARG A 57 2.21 12.40 3.68
N ASP A 58 2.34 12.81 2.41
CA ASP A 58 3.12 13.97 2.03
C ASP A 58 2.52 15.27 2.57
N VAL A 59 1.18 15.38 2.55
CA VAL A 59 0.45 16.48 3.17
C VAL A 59 0.67 16.51 4.69
N MET A 60 0.58 15.36 5.37
CA MET A 60 0.83 15.28 6.83
C MET A 60 2.27 15.62 7.20
N LEU A 61 3.24 15.32 6.33
CA LEU A 61 4.65 15.72 6.49
C LEU A 61 4.93 17.16 6.05
N GLY A 62 3.94 17.89 5.53
CA GLY A 62 4.08 19.29 5.09
C GLY A 62 4.84 19.44 3.77
N THR A 63 4.74 18.47 2.86
CA THR A 63 5.46 18.44 1.58
C THR A 63 4.56 18.29 0.38
N THR A 64 5.07 18.67 -0.78
CA THR A 64 4.39 18.45 -2.06
C THR A 64 4.21 16.95 -2.31
N PRO A 65 2.97 16.50 -2.60
CA PRO A 65 2.69 15.10 -2.95
C PRO A 65 3.61 14.58 -4.06
N PHE A 66 4.15 13.38 -3.86
CA PHE A 66 5.17 12.78 -4.71
C PHE A 66 4.79 12.76 -6.20
N TRP A 67 3.52 12.48 -6.51
CA TRP A 67 3.01 12.40 -7.88
C TRP A 67 2.95 13.76 -8.59
N MET A 68 2.89 14.86 -7.84
CA MET A 68 2.89 16.21 -8.41
C MET A 68 4.30 16.65 -8.85
N THR A 69 5.35 15.94 -8.39
CA THR A 69 6.73 16.27 -8.73
C THR A 69 7.20 15.57 -10.02
N SER A 70 6.47 14.56 -10.50
CA SER A 70 6.83 13.82 -11.70
C SER A 70 5.60 13.21 -12.39
N SER A 71 5.48 13.45 -13.70
CA SER A 71 4.42 12.88 -14.54
C SER A 71 4.50 11.36 -14.68
N ILE A 72 5.60 10.72 -14.25
CA ILE A 72 5.81 9.28 -14.37
C ILE A 72 4.71 8.46 -13.68
N TYR A 73 4.10 8.98 -12.61
CA TYR A 73 3.05 8.28 -11.86
C TYR A 73 1.71 8.27 -12.61
N ILE A 74 1.44 9.29 -13.42
CA ILE A 74 0.29 9.31 -14.33
C ILE A 74 0.53 8.28 -15.45
N VAL A 75 1.72 8.30 -16.06
CA VAL A 75 2.11 7.33 -17.10
C VAL A 75 2.05 5.90 -16.56
N CYS A 76 2.54 5.67 -15.34
CA CYS A 76 2.47 4.39 -14.64
C CYS A 76 1.02 3.88 -14.52
N THR A 77 0.09 4.77 -14.18
CA THR A 77 -1.34 4.43 -14.07
C THR A 77 -1.97 4.13 -15.42
N VAL A 78 -1.59 4.85 -16.48
CA VAL A 78 -2.01 4.51 -17.86
C VAL A 78 -1.51 3.12 -18.25
N ILE A 79 -0.25 2.78 -17.96
CA ILE A 79 0.30 1.45 -18.22
C ILE A 79 -0.44 0.38 -17.41
N ALA A 80 -0.77 0.65 -16.14
CA ALA A 80 -1.58 -0.25 -15.31
C ALA A 80 -2.99 -0.48 -15.90
N GLN A 81 -3.63 0.56 -16.43
CA GLN A 81 -4.92 0.45 -17.13
C GLN A 81 -4.82 -0.46 -18.35
N LEU A 82 -3.82 -0.22 -19.21
CA LEU A 82 -3.58 -1.06 -20.39
C LEU A 82 -3.28 -2.50 -19.99
N PHE A 83 -2.51 -2.71 -18.93
CA PHE A 83 -2.24 -4.04 -18.38
C PHE A 83 -3.53 -4.74 -17.96
N VAL A 84 -4.42 -4.07 -17.22
CA VAL A 84 -5.70 -4.68 -16.80
C VAL A 84 -6.57 -5.04 -18.00
N ILE A 85 -6.60 -4.19 -19.04
CA ILE A 85 -7.36 -4.44 -20.27
C ILE A 85 -6.82 -5.66 -21.03
N VAL A 86 -5.50 -5.70 -21.29
CA VAL A 86 -4.85 -6.79 -22.04
C VAL A 86 -4.98 -8.12 -21.29
N PHE A 87 -4.78 -8.10 -19.97
CA PHE A 87 -4.79 -9.31 -19.15
C PHE A 87 -6.15 -9.60 -18.50
N ALA A 88 -7.24 -8.94 -18.93
CA ALA A 88 -8.56 -9.06 -18.33
C ALA A 88 -9.04 -10.52 -18.17
N ARG A 89 -8.82 -11.37 -19.19
CA ARG A 89 -9.18 -12.80 -19.14
C ARG A 89 -8.40 -13.58 -18.09
N SER A 90 -7.11 -13.30 -17.93
CA SER A 90 -6.24 -13.96 -16.95
C SER A 90 -6.59 -13.50 -15.53
N LEU A 91 -6.77 -12.19 -15.36
CA LEU A 91 -7.16 -11.56 -14.09
C LEU A 91 -8.59 -11.95 -13.65
N ASN A 92 -9.47 -12.35 -14.57
CA ASN A 92 -10.78 -12.92 -14.26
C ASN A 92 -10.71 -14.35 -13.71
N LYS A 93 -9.69 -15.14 -14.07
CA LYS A 93 -9.54 -16.50 -13.52
C LYS A 93 -9.00 -16.52 -12.08
N LEU A 94 -8.43 -15.40 -11.65
CA LEU A 94 -7.90 -15.25 -10.30
C LEU A 94 -8.94 -14.49 -9.47
N ASP A 95 -9.78 -15.23 -8.74
CA ASP A 95 -10.93 -14.70 -7.98
C ASP A 95 -10.57 -13.53 -7.04
N ASN A 96 -9.30 -13.47 -6.60
CA ASN A 96 -8.78 -12.44 -5.70
C ASN A 96 -7.62 -11.62 -6.29
N ALA A 97 -7.54 -11.44 -7.62
CA ALA A 97 -6.45 -10.71 -8.26
C ALA A 97 -6.21 -9.32 -7.65
N TRP A 98 -7.28 -8.55 -7.41
CA TRP A 98 -7.20 -7.20 -6.84
C TRP A 98 -6.56 -7.20 -5.44
N LEU A 99 -6.77 -8.26 -4.65
CA LEU A 99 -6.26 -8.40 -3.29
C LEU A 99 -4.76 -8.69 -3.28
N VAL A 100 -4.26 -9.43 -4.28
CA VAL A 100 -2.82 -9.68 -4.44
C VAL A 100 -2.10 -8.37 -4.69
N PHE A 101 -2.58 -7.58 -5.66
CA PHE A 101 -2.00 -6.28 -5.97
C PHE A 101 -2.16 -5.27 -4.81
N ASP A 102 -3.29 -5.33 -4.09
CA ASP A 102 -3.48 -4.55 -2.86
C ASP A 102 -2.47 -4.90 -1.78
N THR A 103 -2.20 -6.19 -1.57
CA THR A 103 -1.23 -6.66 -0.58
C THR A 103 0.19 -6.21 -0.92
N ILE A 104 0.56 -6.28 -2.20
CA ILE A 104 1.84 -5.79 -2.70
C ILE A 104 1.94 -4.27 -2.50
N GLY A 105 0.90 -3.53 -2.90
CA GLY A 105 0.83 -2.07 -2.72
C GLY A 105 0.94 -1.66 -1.25
N LEU A 106 0.19 -2.32 -0.37
CA LEU A 106 0.23 -2.11 1.09
C LEU A 106 1.63 -2.29 1.64
N ALA A 107 2.32 -3.37 1.29
CA ALA A 107 3.67 -3.65 1.77
C ALA A 107 4.67 -2.57 1.31
N LEU A 108 4.66 -2.24 0.01
CA LEU A 108 5.59 -1.26 -0.57
C LEU A 108 5.36 0.15 -0.01
N PHE A 109 4.11 0.60 0.07
CA PHE A 109 3.78 1.92 0.60
C PHE A 109 3.91 2.03 2.12
N THR A 110 3.79 0.91 2.85
CA THR A 110 4.17 0.88 4.27
C THR A 110 5.64 1.25 4.43
N ILE A 111 6.53 0.57 3.68
CA ILE A 111 7.97 0.81 3.74
C ILE A 111 8.32 2.22 3.24
N ALA A 112 7.76 2.65 2.11
CA ALA A 112 7.99 3.99 1.57
C ALA A 112 7.49 5.10 2.53
N GLY A 113 6.36 4.87 3.18
CA GLY A 113 5.82 5.78 4.20
C GLY A 113 6.74 5.89 5.41
N MET A 114 7.23 4.75 5.92
CA MET A 114 8.19 4.72 7.02
C MET A 114 9.49 5.45 6.68
N GLN A 115 10.11 5.10 5.53
CA GLN A 115 11.39 5.67 5.10
C GLN A 115 11.31 7.19 4.99
N LYS A 116 10.27 7.71 4.31
CA LYS A 116 10.09 9.14 4.17
C LYS A 116 9.85 9.81 5.52
N THR A 117 9.05 9.20 6.40
CA THR A 117 8.80 9.77 7.74
C THR A 117 10.07 9.86 8.58
N LEU A 118 10.92 8.83 8.53
CA LEU A 118 12.23 8.82 9.22
C LEU A 118 13.19 9.86 8.65
N GLN A 119 13.19 10.08 7.32
CA GLN A 119 14.00 11.13 6.69
C GLN A 119 13.58 12.54 7.15
N PHE A 120 12.32 12.73 7.52
CA PHE A 120 11.80 13.97 8.08
C PHE A 120 12.12 14.15 9.58
N GLY A 121 12.90 13.24 10.17
CA GLY A 121 13.38 13.34 11.54
C GLY A 121 12.39 12.88 12.60
N TYR A 122 11.25 12.29 12.20
CA TYR A 122 10.29 11.74 13.14
C TYR A 122 10.77 10.41 13.76
N PRO A 123 10.34 10.08 14.99
CA PRO A 123 10.72 8.84 15.66
C PRO A 123 10.05 7.61 15.02
N PHE A 124 10.63 6.42 15.26
CA PHE A 124 10.18 5.16 14.65
C PHE A 124 8.70 4.83 14.88
N TRP A 125 8.15 5.12 16.06
CA TRP A 125 6.74 4.84 16.32
C TRP A 125 5.81 5.68 15.41
N VAL A 126 6.18 6.94 15.12
CA VAL A 126 5.46 7.78 14.13
C VAL A 126 5.63 7.20 12.73
N ALA A 127 6.85 6.77 12.39
CA ALA A 127 7.11 6.17 11.08
C ALA A 127 6.27 4.91 10.83
N ILE A 128 6.14 4.01 11.81
CA ILE A 128 5.30 2.80 11.70
C ILE A 128 3.84 3.17 11.46
N ILE A 129 3.29 4.11 12.24
CA ILE A 129 1.90 4.56 12.08
C ILE A 129 1.71 5.23 10.72
N MET A 130 2.61 6.13 10.33
CA MET A 130 2.55 6.83 9.04
C MET A 130 2.69 5.84 7.88
N GLY A 131 3.56 4.83 7.99
CA GLY A 131 3.67 3.72 7.03
C GLY A 131 2.34 2.99 6.88
N CYS A 132 1.71 2.60 7.99
CA CYS A 132 0.40 1.95 7.97
C CYS A 132 -0.67 2.82 7.31
N ILE A 133 -0.73 4.12 7.63
CA ILE A 133 -1.66 5.07 7.00
C ILE A 133 -1.39 5.16 5.49
N THR A 134 -0.13 5.33 5.10
CA THR A 134 0.29 5.42 3.69
C THR A 134 -0.11 4.17 2.92
N GLY A 135 0.14 2.99 3.49
CA GLY A 135 -0.20 1.72 2.87
C GLY A 135 -1.70 1.47 2.80
N ALA A 136 -2.46 1.78 3.85
CA ALA A 136 -3.89 1.45 3.92
C ALA A 136 -4.80 2.45 3.21
N ALA A 137 -4.43 3.74 3.17
CA ALA A 137 -5.30 4.80 2.64
C ALA A 137 -5.71 4.58 1.18
N GLY A 138 -4.84 4.00 0.34
CA GLY A 138 -5.21 3.63 -1.03
C GLY A 138 -6.35 2.61 -1.08
N GLY A 139 -6.26 1.55 -0.27
CA GLY A 139 -7.32 0.55 -0.12
C GLY A 139 -8.62 1.14 0.42
N VAL A 140 -8.54 2.07 1.39
CA VAL A 140 -9.70 2.78 1.92
C VAL A 140 -10.39 3.61 0.83
N ILE A 141 -9.62 4.41 0.07
CA ILE A 141 -10.15 5.20 -1.05
C ILE A 141 -10.86 4.32 -2.07
N ARG A 142 -10.24 3.18 -2.44
CA ARG A 142 -10.82 2.19 -3.35
C ARG A 142 -12.20 1.76 -2.85
N ASP A 143 -12.25 1.29 -1.61
CA ASP A 143 -13.45 0.66 -1.07
C ASP A 143 -14.57 1.69 -0.93
N VAL A 144 -14.26 2.93 -0.51
CA VAL A 144 -15.20 4.06 -0.47
C VAL A 144 -15.74 4.40 -1.87
N PHE A 145 -14.88 4.52 -2.88
CA PHE A 145 -15.30 4.80 -4.26
C PHE A 145 -16.23 3.74 -4.82
N LEU A 146 -16.07 2.49 -4.38
CA LEU A 146 -16.90 1.37 -4.82
C LEU A 146 -18.10 1.08 -3.89
N ASN A 147 -18.37 2.00 -2.95
CA ASN A 147 -19.43 1.93 -1.97
C ASN A 147 -19.40 0.60 -1.19
N LYS A 148 -18.22 0.25 -0.69
CA LYS A 148 -17.99 -0.89 0.19
C LYS A 148 -17.36 -0.39 1.49
N GLU A 149 -17.66 -1.07 2.58
CA GLU A 149 -16.93 -0.87 3.81
C GLU A 149 -15.44 -1.25 3.60
N PRO A 150 -14.49 -0.36 3.99
CA PRO A 150 -13.07 -0.61 3.81
C PRO A 150 -12.56 -1.89 4.45
N LEU A 151 -11.66 -2.59 3.74
CA LEU A 151 -11.09 -3.87 4.18
C LEU A 151 -10.38 -3.76 5.53
N ILE A 152 -9.83 -2.58 5.86
CA ILE A 152 -9.18 -2.30 7.15
C ILE A 152 -10.14 -2.44 8.34
N PHE A 153 -11.45 -2.19 8.15
CA PHE A 153 -12.46 -2.32 9.21
C PHE A 153 -13.08 -3.73 9.28
N GLN A 154 -12.95 -4.52 8.21
CA GLN A 154 -13.52 -5.87 8.15
C GLN A 154 -12.54 -6.96 8.58
N LYS A 155 -11.25 -6.76 8.29
CA LYS A 155 -10.20 -7.77 8.51
C LYS A 155 -9.00 -7.13 9.17
N ASP A 156 -8.93 -7.23 10.49
CA ASP A 156 -7.95 -6.52 11.30
C ASP A 156 -6.48 -6.90 10.99
N ILE A 157 -6.24 -8.05 10.35
CA ILE A 157 -4.89 -8.46 9.93
C ILE A 157 -4.35 -7.57 8.81
N TYR A 158 -5.19 -6.75 8.16
CA TYR A 158 -4.74 -5.76 7.19
C TYR A 158 -3.75 -4.76 7.81
N ALA A 159 -4.19 -4.01 8.82
CA ALA A 159 -3.37 -3.02 9.51
C ALA A 159 -2.27 -3.69 10.35
N MET A 160 -2.60 -4.81 11.01
CA MET A 160 -1.64 -5.53 11.82
C MET A 160 -0.46 -6.09 11.02
N ALA A 161 -0.68 -6.50 9.76
CA ALA A 161 0.42 -6.90 8.89
C ALA A 161 1.40 -5.74 8.63
N SER A 162 0.87 -4.55 8.33
CA SER A 162 1.68 -3.34 8.12
C SER A 162 2.46 -2.95 9.38
N ILE A 163 1.79 -2.93 10.54
CA ILE A 163 2.42 -2.61 11.83
C ILE A 163 3.52 -3.64 12.17
N SER A 164 3.24 -4.93 12.00
CA SER A 164 4.21 -6.02 12.24
C SER A 164 5.42 -5.89 11.32
N GLY A 165 5.19 -5.60 10.03
CA GLY A 165 6.26 -5.31 9.09
C GLY A 165 7.09 -4.10 9.52
N GLY A 166 6.44 -3.03 10.00
CA GLY A 166 7.15 -1.85 10.49
C GLY A 166 8.00 -2.11 11.73
N LEU A 167 7.55 -2.96 12.65
CA LEU A 167 8.36 -3.41 13.79
C LEU A 167 9.59 -4.20 13.33
N VAL A 168 9.44 -5.07 12.32
CA VAL A 168 10.58 -5.80 11.76
C VAL A 168 11.55 -4.85 11.04
N TYR A 169 11.03 -3.92 10.24
CA TYR A 169 11.86 -2.91 9.58
C TYR A 169 12.67 -2.11 10.60
N TRP A 170 12.02 -1.67 11.68
CA TRP A 170 12.68 -0.97 12.77
C TRP A 170 13.77 -1.83 13.42
N GLY A 171 13.49 -3.10 13.72
CA GLY A 171 14.49 -4.03 14.27
C GLY A 171 15.71 -4.20 13.35
N LEU A 172 15.48 -4.40 12.06
CA LEU A 172 16.55 -4.58 11.07
C LEU A 172 17.41 -3.33 10.91
N VAL A 173 16.80 -2.15 10.80
CA VAL A 173 17.54 -0.88 10.70
C VAL A 173 18.29 -0.57 11.99
N SER A 174 17.73 -0.93 13.16
CA SER A 174 18.41 -0.76 14.46
C SER A 174 19.63 -1.68 14.61
N LEU A 175 19.66 -2.81 13.89
CA LEU A 175 20.81 -3.71 13.79
C LEU A 175 21.77 -3.33 12.66
N GLU A 176 21.64 -2.11 12.10
CA GLU A 176 22.46 -1.59 11.00
C GLU A 176 22.42 -2.44 9.72
N VAL A 177 21.34 -3.21 9.51
CA VAL A 177 21.12 -3.97 8.27
C VAL A 177 20.89 -2.99 7.11
N ASN A 178 21.46 -3.32 5.95
CA ASN A 178 21.27 -2.53 4.72
C ASN A 178 19.79 -2.29 4.41
N VAL A 179 19.45 -1.05 4.05
CA VAL A 179 18.08 -0.57 3.81
C VAL A 179 17.34 -1.36 2.74
N GLY A 180 18.04 -1.77 1.66
CA GLY A 180 17.47 -2.60 0.61
C GLY A 180 17.06 -3.96 1.14
N ILE A 181 17.94 -4.62 1.91
CA ILE A 181 17.66 -5.91 2.55
C ILE A 181 16.52 -5.77 3.55
N ALA A 182 16.56 -4.75 4.42
CA ALA A 182 15.50 -4.49 5.38
C ALA A 182 14.14 -4.28 4.70
N SER A 183 14.12 -3.58 3.56
CA SER A 183 12.90 -3.36 2.76
C SER A 183 12.38 -4.67 2.15
N ILE A 184 13.26 -5.51 1.58
CA ILE A 184 12.88 -6.81 1.00
C ILE A 184 12.30 -7.73 2.07
N VAL A 185 12.97 -7.88 3.22
CA VAL A 185 12.51 -8.74 4.31
C VAL A 185 11.16 -8.24 4.85
N THR A 186 11.03 -6.94 5.05
CA THR A 186 9.77 -6.32 5.51
C THR A 186 8.64 -6.57 4.51
N PHE A 187 8.90 -6.37 3.22
CA PHE A 187 7.94 -6.62 2.15
C PHE A 187 7.43 -8.06 2.17
N LEU A 188 8.36 -9.04 2.26
CA LEU A 188 8.02 -10.46 2.32
C LEU A 188 7.18 -10.79 3.56
N ILE A 189 7.53 -10.24 4.73
CA ILE A 189 6.77 -10.47 5.97
C ILE A 189 5.34 -9.94 5.85
N ILE A 190 5.14 -8.71 5.37
CA ILE A 190 3.81 -8.14 5.20
C ILE A 190 2.99 -9.00 4.23
N CYS A 191 3.59 -9.41 3.11
CA CYS A 191 2.93 -10.26 2.12
C CYS A 191 2.57 -11.63 2.68
N VAL A 192 3.48 -12.29 3.39
CA VAL A 192 3.23 -13.60 4.02
C VAL A 192 2.10 -13.50 5.03
N ILE A 193 2.11 -12.50 5.93
CA ILE A 193 1.04 -12.31 6.91
C ILE A 193 -0.31 -12.12 6.20
N ARG A 194 -0.36 -11.25 5.18
CA ARG A 194 -1.58 -10.97 4.41
C ARG A 194 -2.10 -12.20 3.67
N PHE A 195 -1.22 -12.94 2.98
CA PHE A 195 -1.63 -14.12 2.23
C PHE A 195 -2.06 -15.26 3.14
N LEU A 196 -1.40 -15.47 4.29
CA LEU A 196 -1.83 -16.45 5.29
C LEU A 196 -3.19 -16.05 5.88
N ALA A 197 -3.37 -14.78 6.25
CA ALA A 197 -4.64 -14.28 6.77
C ALA A 197 -5.80 -14.49 5.80
N VAL A 198 -5.57 -14.24 4.51
CA VAL A 198 -6.58 -14.44 3.47
C VAL A 198 -6.86 -15.92 3.22
N ARG A 199 -5.82 -16.76 3.16
CA ARG A 199 -5.95 -18.20 2.91
C ARG A 199 -6.64 -18.95 4.05
N TYR A 200 -6.36 -18.57 5.29
CA TYR A 200 -6.91 -19.21 6.48
C TYR A 200 -8.09 -18.44 7.09
N HIS A 201 -8.60 -17.40 6.42
CA HIS A 201 -9.71 -16.56 6.88
C HIS A 201 -9.54 -16.01 8.32
N ILE A 202 -8.29 -15.76 8.72
CA ILE A 202 -7.97 -15.30 10.07
C ILE A 202 -8.47 -13.85 10.23
N SER A 203 -9.20 -13.58 11.31
CA SER A 203 -9.78 -12.28 11.67
C SER A 203 -9.57 -12.05 13.18
N LEU A 204 -9.50 -10.80 13.66
CA LEU A 204 -9.46 -10.56 15.11
C LEU A 204 -10.87 -10.71 15.70
N PRO A 205 -10.98 -10.89 17.04
CA PRO A 205 -12.28 -10.86 17.71
C PRO A 205 -13.03 -9.54 17.44
N ILE A 206 -14.30 -9.68 17.09
CA ILE A 206 -15.21 -8.57 16.82
C ILE A 206 -15.48 -7.81 18.13
N LEU A 207 -15.43 -6.48 18.08
CA LEU A 207 -15.90 -5.62 19.17
C LEU A 207 -17.39 -5.91 19.41
N LYS A 208 -17.70 -6.59 20.52
CA LYS A 208 -19.08 -6.87 20.90
C LYS A 208 -19.75 -5.60 21.40
N ASP A 209 -20.95 -5.32 20.91
CA ASP A 209 -21.83 -4.34 21.52
C ASP A 209 -22.37 -4.91 22.85
N GLU A 210 -22.42 -4.09 23.91
CA GLU A 210 -23.00 -4.49 25.19
C GLU A 210 -24.53 -4.63 25.12
N ASN A 211 -25.17 -4.29 23.99
CA ASN A 211 -26.60 -4.48 23.75
C ASN A 211 -26.92 -5.35 22.52
N GLY A 212 -26.89 -6.68 22.72
CA GLY A 212 -27.92 -7.63 22.27
C GLY A 212 -28.13 -7.94 20.78
N GLY A 213 -28.21 -9.25 20.46
CA GLY A 213 -28.85 -9.78 19.24
C GLY A 213 -28.15 -11.00 18.66
#